data_AF-A0A7V8ZFW3-F1
#
_entry.id   AF-A0A7V8ZFW3-F1
#
_cell.length_a   1.000
_cell.length_b   1.000
_cell.length_c   1.000
_cell.angle_alpha   90.00
_cell.angle_beta   90.00
_cell.angle_gamma   90.00
#
_symmetry.space_group_name_H-M   'P 1'
#
loop_
_entity.id
_entity.type
_entity.pdbx_description
1 polymer ?
#
loop_
_entity_poly.entity_id
_entity_poly.type
_entity_poly.pdbx_seq_one_letter_code
_entity_poly.pdbx_strand_id
1 'polypeptide(L)'
;MSDRRGQEGFTLVELLVVMSLSIIVLFAILSSFDLFGSNAAQQNRQTTANDRARSEMNRAVDELRAAATIRRAQGDDLVYSVIEPTGQRTVRLCVAGGQLHRSVSTTSTMPTGACGAGGGGFTAGVVAALPASTTTAFTYDGAASSATPASVRSVGITLNLDASGGGNTASSTLRASATVRRTAGSLIVNPEDVTASCNSSGALLSLNGTVANGLSLAGVTYATTGGVSLGVGSAGTPVQIPKGITNIVATVTDAAGVTSTTQKVVECS
;
A
#
# COMPACT_ATOMS: atom_id res chain seq x y z
N MET A 1 51.64 27.21 -71.76
CA MET A 1 51.85 27.96 -70.51
C MET A 1 51.33 27.09 -69.38
N SER A 2 52.25 26.54 -68.58
CA SER A 2 51.95 25.59 -67.51
C SER A 2 52.34 26.27 -66.21
N ASP A 3 51.36 26.55 -65.36
CA ASP A 3 51.52 27.32 -64.13
C ASP A 3 52.12 26.40 -63.04
N ARG A 4 53.40 26.60 -62.73
CA ARG A 4 54.12 25.95 -61.61
C ARG A 4 54.17 26.91 -60.42
N ARG A 5 53.01 27.21 -59.84
CA ARG A 5 52.92 27.93 -58.56
C ARG A 5 52.32 27.01 -57.51
N GLY A 6 53.05 26.79 -56.41
CA GLY A 6 52.51 26.21 -55.18
C GLY A 6 53.04 24.84 -54.75
N GLN A 7 54.35 24.59 -54.86
CA GLN A 7 55.01 23.51 -54.09
C GLN A 7 55.87 24.13 -52.98
N GLU A 8 55.23 24.82 -52.04
CA GLU A 8 55.85 25.05 -50.73
C GLU A 8 55.60 23.77 -49.93
N GLY A 9 56.66 22.95 -49.79
CA GLY A 9 56.60 21.75 -48.98
C GLY A 9 56.30 22.12 -47.53
N PHE A 10 55.28 21.47 -46.96
CA PHE A 10 54.89 21.61 -45.56
C PHE A 10 56.12 21.57 -44.66
N THR A 11 56.32 22.62 -43.86
CA THR A 11 57.44 22.65 -42.92
C THR A 11 57.20 21.63 -41.81
N LEU A 12 58.27 21.03 -41.27
CA LEU A 12 58.18 20.02 -40.20
C LEU A 12 57.35 20.51 -39.01
N VAL A 13 57.39 21.82 -38.75
CA VAL A 13 56.61 22.49 -37.70
C VAL A 13 55.11 22.43 -37.98
N GLU A 14 54.66 22.68 -39.22
CA GLU A 14 53.23 22.61 -39.57
C GLU A 14 52.68 21.18 -39.44
N LEU A 15 53.47 20.16 -39.80
CA LEU A 15 53.06 18.76 -39.64
C LEU A 15 52.92 18.39 -38.16
N LEU A 16 53.81 18.87 -37.30
CA LEU A 16 53.77 18.65 -35.86
C LEU A 16 52.55 19.34 -35.21
N VAL A 17 52.23 20.57 -35.65
CA VAL A 17 51.02 21.29 -35.21
C VAL A 17 49.75 20.52 -35.62
N VAL A 18 49.65 20.05 -36.86
CA VAL A 18 48.50 19.26 -37.34
C VAL A 18 48.32 17.97 -36.53
N MET A 19 49.41 17.25 -36.21
CA MET A 19 49.34 16.05 -35.37
C MET A 19 48.91 16.36 -33.94
N SER A 20 49.38 17.47 -33.34
CA SER A 20 48.95 17.86 -32.00
C SER A 20 47.46 18.24 -31.96
N LEU A 21 46.98 18.97 -32.97
CA LEU A 21 45.57 19.33 -33.10
C LEU A 21 44.69 18.11 -33.33
N SER A 22 45.12 17.14 -34.14
CA SER A 22 44.35 15.91 -34.37
C SER A 22 44.21 15.07 -33.10
N ILE A 23 45.24 14.99 -32.26
CA ILE A 23 45.19 14.32 -30.96
C ILE A 23 44.20 15.02 -30.02
N ILE A 24 44.25 16.35 -29.92
CA ILE A 24 43.33 17.13 -29.06
C ILE A 24 41.87 16.92 -29.50
N VAL A 25 41.62 16.93 -30.81
CA VAL A 25 40.27 16.70 -31.37
C VAL A 25 39.80 15.27 -31.06
N LEU A 26 40.67 14.26 -31.19
CA LEU A 26 40.36 12.87 -30.82
C LEU A 26 39.99 12.75 -29.33
N PHE A 27 40.72 13.41 -28.43
CA PHE A 27 40.39 13.44 -27.00
C PHE A 27 39.05 14.12 -26.71
N ALA A 28 38.75 15.23 -27.39
CA ALA A 28 37.47 15.92 -27.24
C ALA A 28 36.28 15.06 -27.71
N ILE A 29 36.46 14.30 -28.79
CA ILE A 29 35.46 13.37 -29.32
C ILE A 29 35.24 12.21 -28.34
N LEU A 30 36.31 11.61 -27.81
CA LEU A 30 36.25 10.52 -26.81
C LEU A 30 35.52 10.97 -25.54
N SER A 31 35.86 12.15 -24.99
CA SER A 31 35.19 12.72 -23.82
C SER A 31 33.69 12.96 -24.06
N SER A 32 33.31 13.31 -25.28
CA SER A 32 31.90 13.51 -25.63
C SER A 32 31.14 12.18 -25.63
N PHE A 33 31.75 11.09 -26.13
CA PHE A 33 31.15 9.75 -26.11
C PHE A 33 30.95 9.22 -24.69
N ASP A 34 31.89 9.46 -23.78
CA ASP A 34 31.74 9.08 -22.37
C ASP A 34 30.55 9.79 -21.71
N LEU A 35 30.37 11.08 -22.01
CA LEU A 35 29.25 11.88 -21.52
C LEU A 35 27.90 11.37 -22.08
N PHE A 36 27.84 10.99 -23.36
CA PHE A 36 26.64 10.38 -23.95
C PHE A 36 26.33 9.02 -23.32
N GLY A 37 27.36 8.18 -23.08
CA GLY A 37 27.21 6.88 -22.45
C GLY A 37 26.64 6.97 -21.03
N SER A 38 27.18 7.89 -20.21
CA SER A 38 26.68 8.11 -18.85
C SER A 38 25.24 8.64 -18.84
N ASN A 39 24.91 9.57 -19.76
CA ASN A 39 23.57 10.14 -19.87
C ASN A 39 22.54 9.10 -20.32
N ALA A 40 22.87 8.25 -21.29
CA ALA A 40 22.00 7.17 -21.75
C ALA A 40 21.76 6.12 -20.66
N ALA A 41 22.82 5.71 -19.94
CA ALA A 41 22.70 4.79 -18.81
C ALA A 41 21.84 5.38 -17.68
N GLN A 42 21.97 6.68 -17.41
CA GLN A 42 21.13 7.38 -16.45
C GLN A 42 19.68 7.39 -16.90
N GLN A 43 19.37 7.85 -18.11
CA GLN A 43 17.99 7.84 -18.65
C GLN A 43 17.35 6.45 -18.59
N ASN A 44 18.08 5.39 -18.95
CA ASN A 44 17.56 4.02 -18.88
C ASN A 44 17.20 3.60 -17.45
N ARG A 45 18.01 3.96 -16.45
CA ARG A 45 17.71 3.71 -15.03
C ARG A 45 16.48 4.49 -14.58
N GLN A 46 16.37 5.77 -14.97
CA GLN A 46 15.21 6.60 -14.63
C GLN A 46 13.93 6.05 -15.25
N THR A 47 13.96 5.67 -16.53
CA THR A 47 12.81 5.08 -17.23
C THR A 47 12.39 3.76 -16.58
N THR A 48 13.35 2.87 -16.32
CA THR A 48 13.06 1.57 -15.68
C THR A 48 12.49 1.73 -14.26
N ALA A 49 13.03 2.67 -13.47
CA ALA A 49 12.52 2.97 -12.14
C ALA A 49 11.09 3.53 -12.18
N ASN A 50 10.81 4.46 -13.10
CA ASN A 50 9.47 5.01 -13.33
C ASN A 50 8.49 3.92 -13.77
N ASP A 51 8.88 3.03 -14.68
CA ASP A 51 8.00 1.98 -15.20
C ASP A 51 7.65 0.94 -14.12
N ARG A 52 8.63 0.55 -13.30
CA ARG A 52 8.40 -0.33 -12.14
C ARG A 52 7.46 0.32 -11.13
N ALA A 53 7.67 1.59 -10.80
CA ALA A 53 6.81 2.33 -9.88
C ALA A 53 5.38 2.48 -10.42
N ARG A 54 5.22 2.78 -11.71
CA ARG A 54 3.90 2.85 -12.38
C ARG A 54 3.18 1.52 -12.36
N SER A 55 3.87 0.42 -12.67
CA SER A 55 3.30 -0.92 -12.65
C SER A 55 2.79 -1.28 -11.24
N GLU A 56 3.58 -1.03 -10.21
CA GLU A 56 3.19 -1.29 -8.82
C GLU A 56 2.09 -0.35 -8.31
N MET A 57 2.08 0.92 -8.75
CA MET A 57 0.97 1.85 -8.44
C MET A 57 -0.34 1.41 -9.10
N ASN A 58 -0.31 1.01 -10.37
CA ASN A 58 -1.50 0.50 -11.06
C ASN A 58 -2.04 -0.74 -10.34
N ARG A 59 -1.14 -1.67 -9.98
CA ARG A 59 -1.49 -2.83 -9.16
C ARG A 59 -2.10 -2.42 -7.82
N ALA A 60 -1.50 -1.48 -7.10
CA ALA A 60 -2.02 -0.99 -5.82
C ALA A 60 -3.42 -0.36 -5.98
N VAL A 61 -3.66 0.41 -7.03
CA VAL A 61 -4.97 1.01 -7.33
C VAL A 61 -6.02 -0.06 -7.59
N ASP A 62 -5.71 -1.07 -8.39
CA ASP A 62 -6.64 -2.16 -8.68
C ASP A 62 -6.95 -2.98 -7.43
N GLU A 63 -5.92 -3.26 -6.62
CA GLU A 63 -6.08 -3.93 -5.33
C GLU A 63 -6.89 -3.09 -4.34
N LEU A 64 -6.71 -1.77 -4.29
CA LEU A 64 -7.49 -0.86 -3.44
C LEU A 64 -8.94 -0.74 -3.88
N ARG A 65 -9.22 -0.79 -5.18
CA ARG A 65 -10.60 -0.85 -5.69
C ARG A 65 -11.30 -2.15 -5.29
N ALA A 66 -10.55 -3.24 -5.21
CA ALA A 66 -11.00 -4.53 -4.71
C ALA A 66 -10.83 -4.71 -3.19
N ALA A 67 -10.33 -3.69 -2.49
CA ALA A 67 -10.05 -3.82 -1.07
C ALA A 67 -11.35 -3.92 -0.28
N ALA A 68 -11.42 -4.92 0.57
CA ALA A 68 -12.52 -5.12 1.48
C ALA A 68 -12.51 -4.06 2.59
N THR A 69 -11.32 -3.77 3.12
CA THR A 69 -11.12 -2.86 4.26
C THR A 69 -9.76 -2.19 4.23
N ILE A 70 -9.69 -0.98 4.77
CA ILE A 70 -8.44 -0.32 5.14
C ILE A 70 -8.27 -0.49 6.65
N ARG A 71 -7.10 -1.00 7.06
CA ARG A 71 -6.78 -1.34 8.45
C ARG A 71 -5.78 -0.38 9.09
N ARG A 72 -4.95 0.28 8.28
CA ARG A 72 -4.04 1.35 8.71
C ARG A 72 -3.99 2.43 7.63
N ALA A 73 -4.09 3.68 8.06
CA ALA A 73 -4.14 4.85 7.20
C ALA A 73 -3.22 5.96 7.74
N GLN A 74 -1.91 5.76 7.64
CA GLN A 74 -0.88 6.74 8.01
C GLN A 74 -0.20 7.29 6.75
N GLY A 75 0.34 8.51 6.81
CA GLY A 75 0.92 9.17 5.64
C GLY A 75 2.04 8.37 4.97
N ASP A 76 2.76 7.55 5.72
CA ASP A 76 3.85 6.68 5.29
C ASP A 76 3.49 5.18 5.33
N ASP A 77 2.34 4.78 5.85
CA ASP A 77 1.99 3.37 6.06
C ASP A 77 0.50 3.11 5.80
N LEU A 78 0.23 2.40 4.71
CA LEU A 78 -1.07 1.98 4.25
C LEU A 78 -1.18 0.46 4.36
N VAL A 79 -2.14 -0.03 5.15
CA VAL A 79 -2.47 -1.45 5.23
C VAL A 79 -3.92 -1.66 4.84
N TYR A 80 -4.17 -2.54 3.88
CA TYR A 80 -5.51 -2.90 3.44
C TYR A 80 -5.61 -4.40 3.19
N SER A 81 -6.84 -4.91 3.22
CA SER A 81 -7.12 -6.32 2.94
C SER A 81 -7.90 -6.48 1.64
N VAL A 82 -7.55 -7.47 0.85
CA VAL A 82 -8.25 -7.85 -0.38
C VAL A 82 -8.88 -9.22 -0.18
N ILE A 83 -10.16 -9.35 -0.56
CA ILE A 83 -10.84 -10.66 -0.57
C ILE A 83 -10.50 -11.33 -1.90
N GLU A 84 -10.04 -12.57 -1.82
CA GLU A 84 -9.76 -13.46 -2.94
C GLU A 84 -10.66 -14.71 -2.84
N PRO A 85 -10.87 -15.45 -3.94
CA PRO A 85 -11.70 -16.66 -3.90
C PRO A 85 -11.20 -17.71 -2.90
N THR A 86 -9.90 -17.75 -2.66
CA THR A 86 -9.22 -18.72 -1.79
C THR A 86 -9.01 -18.24 -0.36
N GLY A 87 -9.41 -17.00 -0.03
CA GLY A 87 -9.23 -16.42 1.30
C GLY A 87 -9.05 -14.91 1.28
N GLN A 88 -8.41 -14.37 2.31
CA GLN A 88 -8.14 -12.94 2.42
C GLN A 88 -6.63 -12.72 2.45
N ARG A 89 -6.14 -11.80 1.64
CA ARG A 89 -4.77 -11.33 1.72
C ARG A 89 -4.69 -9.94 2.30
N THR A 90 -3.67 -9.70 3.10
CA THR A 90 -3.35 -8.36 3.62
C THR A 90 -2.16 -7.81 2.87
N VAL A 91 -2.28 -6.59 2.36
CA VAL A 91 -1.23 -5.86 1.68
C VAL A 91 -0.87 -4.64 2.51
N ARG A 92 0.43 -4.42 2.66
CA ARG A 92 0.98 -3.21 3.26
C ARG A 92 1.88 -2.52 2.25
N LEU A 93 1.62 -1.25 2.03
CA LEU A 93 2.47 -0.31 1.30
C LEU A 93 2.99 0.69 2.32
N CYS A 94 4.31 0.82 2.42
CA CYS A 94 4.88 1.76 3.37
C CYS A 94 6.19 2.37 2.87
N VAL A 95 6.52 3.55 3.39
CA VAL A 95 7.74 4.29 3.04
C VAL A 95 8.69 4.28 4.23
N ALA A 96 9.90 3.76 4.02
CA ALA A 96 10.95 3.80 5.04
C ALA A 96 12.34 3.79 4.38
N GLY A 97 13.26 4.55 4.97
CA GLY A 97 14.65 4.63 4.50
C GLY A 97 14.79 5.12 3.06
N GLY A 98 13.91 6.03 2.61
CA GLY A 98 13.90 6.49 1.22
C GLY A 98 13.53 5.38 0.23
N GLN A 99 12.70 4.43 0.64
CA GLN A 99 12.23 3.35 -0.23
C GLN A 99 10.74 3.11 -0.03
N LEU A 100 10.04 2.82 -1.12
CA LEU A 100 8.70 2.26 -1.09
C LEU A 100 8.81 0.75 -0.92
N HIS A 101 8.24 0.23 0.15
CA HIS A 101 8.13 -1.18 0.43
C HIS A 101 6.70 -1.65 0.16
N ARG A 102 6.60 -2.82 -0.45
CA ARG A 102 5.34 -3.56 -0.55
C ARG A 102 5.53 -4.89 0.15
N SER A 103 4.63 -5.21 1.07
CA SER A 103 4.62 -6.49 1.75
C SER A 103 3.24 -7.12 1.69
N VAL A 104 3.19 -8.43 1.51
CA VAL A 104 1.94 -9.19 1.36
C VAL A 104 1.93 -10.36 2.33
N SER A 105 0.80 -10.58 2.98
CA SER A 105 0.49 -11.80 3.72
C SER A 105 -0.76 -12.44 3.11
N THR A 106 -0.79 -13.77 3.06
CA THR A 106 -1.96 -14.58 2.65
C THR A 106 -2.96 -14.77 3.80
N THR A 107 -2.80 -14.01 4.88
CA THR A 107 -3.66 -14.07 6.06
C THR A 107 -4.17 -12.68 6.43
N SER A 108 -5.15 -12.64 7.33
CA SER A 108 -5.71 -11.41 7.91
C SER A 108 -4.88 -10.87 9.10
N THR A 109 -3.64 -11.33 9.30
CA THR A 109 -2.80 -10.82 10.39
C THR A 109 -2.41 -9.36 10.15
N MET A 110 -2.33 -8.57 11.21
CA MET A 110 -1.78 -7.21 11.11
C MET A 110 -0.25 -7.27 11.06
N PRO A 111 0.41 -6.40 10.27
CA PRO A 111 1.85 -6.26 10.33
C PRO A 111 2.27 -5.70 11.70
N THR A 112 3.12 -6.44 12.41
CA THR A 112 3.70 -6.04 13.70
C THR A 112 5.12 -5.49 13.58
N GLY A 113 5.81 -5.76 12.46
CA GLY A 113 7.16 -5.29 12.19
C GLY A 113 7.23 -3.85 11.66
N ALA A 114 8.44 -3.28 11.71
CA ALA A 114 8.77 -2.02 11.05
C ALA A 114 8.48 -2.09 9.54
N CYS A 115 8.32 -0.94 8.89
CA CYS A 115 8.16 -0.90 7.45
C CYS A 115 9.35 -1.56 6.74
N GLY A 116 9.08 -2.39 5.74
CA GLY A 116 10.10 -3.16 5.01
C GLY A 116 10.64 -4.40 5.74
N ALA A 117 10.30 -4.61 7.02
CA ALA A 117 10.66 -5.83 7.73
C ALA A 117 9.66 -6.96 7.39
N GLY A 118 10.18 -8.09 6.91
CA GLY A 118 9.39 -9.32 6.78
C GLY A 118 9.12 -9.91 8.16
N GLY A 119 7.87 -9.83 8.63
CA GLY A 119 7.46 -10.34 9.94
C GLY A 119 5.95 -10.57 10.00
N GLY A 120 5.48 -11.44 10.90
CA GLY A 120 4.04 -11.71 11.04
C GLY A 120 3.39 -12.40 9.84
N GLY A 121 4.16 -13.15 9.03
CA GLY A 121 3.67 -13.81 7.83
C GLY A 121 3.64 -12.91 6.59
N PHE A 122 4.30 -11.75 6.63
CA PHE A 122 4.46 -10.86 5.49
C PHE A 122 5.78 -11.12 4.75
N THR A 123 5.70 -11.24 3.42
CA THR A 123 6.87 -11.20 2.54
C THR A 123 7.05 -9.77 2.06
N ALA A 124 8.14 -9.11 2.45
CA ALA A 124 8.45 -7.73 2.09
C ALA A 124 9.36 -7.65 0.86
N GLY A 125 9.13 -6.64 0.02
CA GLY A 125 9.98 -6.34 -1.13
C GLY A 125 10.08 -4.83 -1.37
N VAL A 126 11.25 -4.40 -1.85
CA VAL A 126 11.47 -3.02 -2.27
C VAL A 126 10.86 -2.82 -3.66
N VAL A 127 9.98 -1.83 -3.77
CA VAL A 127 9.34 -1.43 -5.03
C VAL A 127 10.17 -0.40 -5.76
N ALA A 128 10.52 0.68 -5.07
CA ALA A 128 11.22 1.83 -5.66
C ALA A 128 12.03 2.59 -4.61
N ALA A 129 13.08 3.28 -5.06
CA ALA A 129 13.76 4.30 -4.27
C ALA A 129 12.99 5.62 -4.34
N LEU A 130 12.98 6.34 -3.22
CA LEU A 130 12.33 7.62 -3.00
C LEU A 130 13.39 8.60 -2.44
N PRO A 131 13.25 9.92 -2.67
CA PRO A 131 14.10 10.89 -2.04
C PRO A 131 13.92 10.82 -0.53
N ALA A 132 15.03 10.97 0.20
CA ALA A 132 15.10 10.77 1.66
C ALA A 132 14.13 11.64 2.48
N SER A 133 13.60 12.72 1.91
CA SER A 133 12.63 13.62 2.53
C SER A 133 11.17 13.19 2.39
N THR A 134 10.87 12.10 1.68
CA THR A 134 9.48 11.66 1.44
C THR A 134 8.96 10.94 2.68
N THR A 135 8.23 11.67 3.53
CA THR A 135 7.59 11.12 4.74
C THR A 135 6.08 10.92 4.57
N THR A 136 5.46 11.48 3.54
CA THR A 136 4.02 11.32 3.26
C THR A 136 3.82 10.92 1.81
N ALA A 137 3.49 9.65 1.58
CA ALA A 137 3.13 9.11 0.28
C ALA A 137 1.63 8.86 0.12
N PHE A 138 0.88 8.78 1.23
CA PHE A 138 -0.52 8.42 1.23
C PHE A 138 -1.38 9.56 1.81
N THR A 139 -2.54 9.77 1.20
CA THR A 139 -3.58 10.68 1.68
C THR A 139 -4.92 9.97 1.69
N TYR A 140 -5.80 10.32 2.62
CA TYR A 140 -7.06 9.64 2.90
C TYR A 140 -8.18 10.65 2.98
N ASP A 141 -9.11 10.63 2.03
CA ASP A 141 -10.21 11.60 1.97
C ASP A 141 -9.75 13.08 2.10
N GLY A 142 -8.56 13.37 1.56
CA GLY A 142 -7.92 14.69 1.61
C GLY A 142 -7.02 14.95 2.83
N ALA A 143 -6.96 14.04 3.80
CA ALA A 143 -6.10 14.14 4.99
C ALA A 143 -4.81 13.31 4.87
N ALA A 144 -3.77 13.64 5.65
CA ALA A 144 -2.50 12.89 5.66
C ALA A 144 -2.57 11.58 6.48
N SER A 145 -3.61 11.41 7.29
CA SER A 145 -3.85 10.19 8.09
C SER A 145 -5.32 10.12 8.48
N SER A 146 -5.81 8.92 8.78
CA SER A 146 -7.14 8.71 9.37
C SER A 146 -7.06 7.92 10.66
N ALA A 147 -7.64 8.46 11.74
CA ALA A 147 -7.82 7.75 13.01
C ALA A 147 -8.89 6.65 12.92
N THR A 148 -9.71 6.68 11.86
CA THR A 148 -10.75 5.67 11.57
C THR A 148 -10.48 5.04 10.19
N PRO A 149 -9.45 4.18 10.05
CA PRO A 149 -9.10 3.59 8.76
C PRO A 149 -10.28 2.91 8.05
N ALA A 150 -11.18 2.28 8.81
CA ALA A 150 -12.35 1.58 8.28
C ALA A 150 -13.37 2.50 7.57
N SER A 151 -13.36 3.81 7.83
CA SER A 151 -14.27 4.78 7.19
C SER A 151 -13.70 5.42 5.93
N VAL A 152 -12.42 5.17 5.62
CA VAL A 152 -11.73 5.80 4.49
C VAL A 152 -12.37 5.34 3.17
N ARG A 153 -12.75 6.31 2.33
CA ARG A 153 -13.39 6.02 1.03
C ARG A 153 -12.47 6.25 -0.16
N SER A 154 -11.54 7.17 -0.04
CA SER A 154 -10.57 7.50 -1.08
C SER A 154 -9.16 7.47 -0.53
N VAL A 155 -8.27 6.84 -1.29
CA VAL A 155 -6.83 6.81 -1.02
C VAL A 155 -6.13 7.49 -2.19
N GLY A 156 -5.39 8.56 -1.90
CA GLY A 156 -4.44 9.17 -2.81
C GLY A 156 -3.04 8.63 -2.53
N ILE A 157 -2.30 8.33 -3.59
CA ILE A 157 -0.91 7.89 -3.55
C ILE A 157 -0.10 8.92 -4.33
N THR A 158 0.86 9.56 -3.67
CA THR A 158 1.80 10.50 -4.30
C THR A 158 3.21 10.03 -4.01
N LEU A 159 3.94 9.61 -5.04
CA LEU A 159 5.33 9.21 -4.92
C LEU A 159 6.20 10.23 -5.64
N ASN A 160 7.21 10.76 -4.93
CA ASN A 160 8.31 11.45 -5.57
C ASN A 160 9.40 10.40 -5.78
N LEU A 161 9.76 10.12 -7.02
CA LEU A 161 10.83 9.18 -7.35
C LEU A 161 12.13 9.97 -7.47
N ASP A 162 13.17 9.50 -6.78
CA ASP A 162 14.52 10.04 -6.95
C ASP A 162 15.24 9.21 -8.01
N ALA A 163 15.75 9.91 -9.00
CA ALA A 163 16.47 9.37 -10.13
C ALA A 163 17.90 9.93 -10.16
N SER A 164 18.48 10.11 -8.95
CA SER A 164 19.80 10.67 -8.72
C SER A 164 20.92 9.80 -9.31
N GLY A 165 21.78 10.46 -10.08
CA GLY A 165 22.97 9.88 -10.68
C GLY A 165 23.90 11.01 -11.15
N GLY A 166 25.19 10.93 -10.80
CA GLY A 166 26.18 11.93 -11.23
C GLY A 166 26.01 13.33 -10.63
N GLY A 167 25.45 13.47 -9.42
CA GLY A 167 25.27 14.77 -8.76
C GLY A 167 24.03 15.56 -9.20
N ASN A 168 23.27 15.06 -10.17
CA ASN A 168 22.02 15.66 -10.62
C ASN A 168 20.82 14.90 -10.06
N THR A 169 19.97 15.59 -9.29
CA THR A 169 18.73 15.04 -8.73
C THR A 169 17.60 15.33 -9.70
N ALA A 170 17.13 14.29 -10.41
CA ALA A 170 15.90 14.37 -11.19
C ALA A 170 14.77 13.74 -10.35
N SER A 171 13.70 14.51 -10.11
CA SER A 171 12.53 14.03 -9.38
C SER A 171 11.33 13.89 -10.31
N SER A 172 10.60 12.78 -10.22
CA SER A 172 9.33 12.54 -10.92
C SER A 172 8.21 12.33 -9.91
N THR A 173 7.09 13.04 -10.05
CA THR A 173 5.93 12.84 -9.17
C THR A 173 4.89 11.96 -9.85
N LEU A 174 4.61 10.80 -9.27
CA LEU A 174 3.51 9.92 -9.68
C LEU A 174 2.34 10.12 -8.73
N ARG A 175 1.13 10.32 -9.29
CA ARG A 175 -0.11 10.45 -8.53
C ARG A 175 -1.10 9.41 -9.00
N ALA A 176 -1.72 8.72 -8.05
CA ALA A 176 -2.86 7.87 -8.30
C ALA A 176 -3.88 8.02 -7.19
N SER A 177 -5.13 7.67 -7.47
CA SER A 177 -6.16 7.57 -6.46
C SER A 177 -7.06 6.37 -6.71
N ALA A 178 -7.57 5.80 -5.62
CA ALA A 178 -8.54 4.72 -5.66
C ALA A 178 -9.69 5.06 -4.70
N THR A 179 -10.91 4.81 -5.17
CA THR A 179 -12.09 4.77 -4.30
C THR A 179 -12.29 3.34 -3.86
N VAL A 180 -12.28 3.10 -2.55
CA VAL A 180 -12.43 1.78 -1.97
C VAL A 180 -13.89 1.37 -1.99
N ARG A 181 -14.18 0.24 -2.63
CA ARG A 181 -15.53 -0.36 -2.62
C ARG A 181 -15.59 -1.42 -1.54
N ARG A 182 -16.01 -1.02 -0.34
CA ARG A 182 -16.30 -2.00 0.72
C ARG A 182 -17.42 -2.92 0.26
N THR A 183 -17.09 -4.21 0.14
CA THR A 183 -18.04 -5.25 -0.29
C THR A 183 -18.81 -5.77 0.92
N ALA A 184 -20.05 -6.23 0.74
CA ALA A 184 -20.87 -6.78 1.82
C ALA A 184 -20.22 -8.00 2.53
N GLY A 185 -19.28 -8.69 1.88
CA GLY A 185 -18.46 -9.75 2.49
C GLY A 185 -17.22 -9.29 3.25
N SER A 186 -17.00 -7.97 3.41
CA SER A 186 -15.83 -7.42 4.11
C SER A 186 -15.89 -7.55 5.63
N LEU A 187 -17.09 -7.70 6.18
CA LEU A 187 -17.33 -7.96 7.59
C LEU A 187 -17.73 -9.44 7.72
N ILE A 188 -16.77 -10.29 8.03
CA ILE A 188 -17.01 -11.72 8.31
C ILE A 188 -17.14 -11.84 9.83
N VAL A 189 -18.27 -12.37 10.29
CA VAL A 189 -18.53 -12.65 11.70
C VAL A 189 -18.95 -14.11 11.82
N ASN A 190 -18.17 -14.88 12.54
CA ASN A 190 -18.43 -16.29 12.79
C ASN A 190 -19.25 -16.48 14.08
N PRO A 191 -19.95 -17.60 14.25
CA PRO A 191 -20.65 -17.89 15.50
C PRO A 191 -19.73 -17.93 16.74
N GLU A 192 -18.45 -18.24 16.55
CA GLU A 192 -17.41 -18.28 17.59
C GLU A 192 -17.08 -16.90 18.16
N ASP A 193 -17.30 -15.87 17.36
CA ASP A 193 -17.03 -14.48 17.70
C ASP A 193 -18.05 -13.92 18.69
N VAL A 194 -19.22 -14.55 18.76
CA VAL A 194 -20.25 -14.28 19.77
C VAL A 194 -20.03 -15.25 20.93
N THR A 195 -19.52 -14.72 22.03
CA THR A 195 -19.33 -15.47 23.27
C THR A 195 -20.60 -15.39 24.12
N ALA A 196 -20.96 -16.50 24.75
CA ALA A 196 -22.10 -16.58 25.66
C ALA A 196 -21.61 -17.11 27.01
N SER A 197 -22.00 -16.44 28.09
CA SER A 197 -21.80 -16.94 29.46
C SER A 197 -23.14 -16.99 30.18
N CYS A 198 -23.41 -18.06 30.91
CA CYS A 198 -24.71 -18.25 31.54
C CYS A 198 -24.69 -17.79 33.01
N ASN A 199 -25.77 -17.14 33.44
CA ASN A 199 -26.03 -16.79 34.84
C ASN A 199 -27.47 -17.13 35.23
N SER A 200 -27.86 -16.85 36.48
CA SER A 200 -29.20 -17.13 36.99
C SER A 200 -30.32 -16.40 36.24
N SER A 201 -30.01 -15.35 35.50
CA SER A 201 -30.96 -14.51 34.75
C SER A 201 -31.00 -14.85 33.25
N GLY A 202 -30.15 -15.76 32.76
CA GLY A 202 -30.06 -16.15 31.36
C GLY A 202 -28.64 -16.09 30.79
N ALA A 203 -28.52 -15.72 29.51
CA ALA A 203 -27.24 -15.66 28.82
C ALA A 203 -26.71 -14.23 28.73
N LEU A 204 -25.47 -13.99 29.13
CA LEU A 204 -24.70 -12.79 28.82
C LEU A 204 -23.97 -13.02 27.49
N LEU A 205 -24.43 -12.36 26.44
CA LEU A 205 -23.77 -12.37 25.14
C LEU A 205 -22.78 -11.23 25.04
N SER A 206 -21.56 -11.51 24.60
CA SER A 206 -20.62 -10.47 24.21
C SER A 206 -19.97 -10.79 22.88
N LEU A 207 -19.84 -9.78 22.04
CA LEU A 207 -19.05 -9.88 20.83
C LEU A 207 -17.58 -9.69 21.22
N ASN A 208 -16.73 -10.65 20.85
CA ASN A 208 -15.30 -10.54 21.08
C ASN A 208 -14.78 -9.27 20.32
N GLY A 209 -13.88 -8.51 20.94
CA GLY A 209 -13.42 -7.22 20.37
C GLY A 209 -12.57 -7.39 19.10
N THR A 210 -11.98 -8.57 18.89
CA THR A 210 -11.07 -8.87 17.76
C THR A 210 -11.77 -9.35 16.50
N VAL A 211 -13.08 -9.52 16.56
CA VAL A 211 -13.94 -10.26 15.62
C VAL A 211 -13.94 -9.71 14.21
N ALA A 212 -13.68 -8.41 14.06
CA ALA A 212 -13.86 -7.74 12.79
C ALA A 212 -12.55 -7.53 12.04
N ASN A 213 -11.57 -8.46 12.08
CA ASN A 213 -10.30 -8.29 11.37
C ASN A 213 -9.61 -6.93 11.67
N GLY A 214 -9.75 -6.38 12.88
CA GLY A 214 -9.23 -5.05 13.23
C GLY A 214 -10.06 -3.86 12.69
N LEU A 215 -11.30 -4.09 12.26
CA LEU A 215 -12.27 -3.05 11.97
C LEU A 215 -12.84 -2.50 13.27
N SER A 216 -13.02 -1.18 13.32
CA SER A 216 -13.78 -0.53 14.37
C SER A 216 -15.27 -0.88 14.23
N LEU A 217 -15.84 -1.48 15.27
CA LEU A 217 -17.26 -1.84 15.32
C LEU A 217 -18.12 -0.68 15.80
N ALA A 218 -19.26 -0.45 15.15
CA ALA A 218 -20.25 0.52 15.58
C ALA A 218 -21.19 -0.07 16.63
N GLY A 219 -21.55 -1.35 16.49
CA GLY A 219 -22.42 -2.03 17.44
C GLY A 219 -22.81 -3.44 16.99
N VAL A 220 -23.54 -4.12 17.87
CA VAL A 220 -24.16 -5.42 17.61
C VAL A 220 -25.61 -5.38 18.09
N THR A 221 -26.53 -5.88 17.28
CA THR A 221 -27.92 -6.13 17.70
C THR A 221 -28.14 -7.63 17.82
N TYR A 222 -28.84 -8.04 18.87
CA TYR A 222 -29.24 -9.42 19.08
C TYR A 222 -30.74 -9.56 18.87
N ALA A 223 -31.15 -10.58 18.15
CA ALA A 223 -32.55 -10.91 17.92
C ALA A 223 -32.77 -12.42 17.99
N THR A 224 -34.00 -12.87 18.19
CA THR A 224 -34.35 -14.29 17.96
C THR A 224 -34.30 -14.59 16.46
N THR A 225 -34.30 -15.87 16.09
CA THR A 225 -34.48 -16.30 14.68
C THR A 225 -35.80 -15.82 14.06
N GLY A 226 -36.80 -15.47 14.88
CA GLY A 226 -38.05 -14.84 14.44
C GLY A 226 -38.00 -13.30 14.33
N GLY A 227 -36.84 -12.68 14.56
CA GLY A 227 -36.65 -11.23 14.44
C GLY A 227 -37.07 -10.40 15.66
N VAL A 228 -37.38 -11.04 16.79
CA VAL A 228 -37.70 -10.32 18.04
C VAL A 228 -36.40 -9.75 18.62
N SER A 229 -36.33 -8.44 18.80
CA SER A 229 -35.15 -7.77 19.38
C SER A 229 -34.94 -8.20 20.84
N LEU A 230 -33.69 -8.55 21.16
CA LEU A 230 -33.25 -8.99 22.49
C LEU A 230 -32.33 -7.97 23.16
N GLY A 231 -31.81 -7.01 22.40
CA GLY A 231 -30.96 -5.94 22.90
C GLY A 231 -29.94 -5.46 21.89
N VAL A 232 -29.26 -4.38 22.25
CA VAL A 232 -28.18 -3.77 21.47
C VAL A 232 -26.96 -3.67 22.36
N GLY A 233 -25.81 -4.08 21.85
CA GLY A 233 -24.53 -4.02 22.53
C GLY A 233 -23.47 -3.29 21.70
N SER A 234 -22.36 -2.99 22.33
CA SER A 234 -21.12 -2.61 21.67
C SER A 234 -20.09 -3.72 21.83
N ALA A 235 -19.02 -3.70 21.03
CA ALA A 235 -17.95 -4.68 21.16
C ALA A 235 -17.41 -4.71 22.59
N GLY A 236 -17.32 -5.91 23.19
CA GLY A 236 -16.87 -6.10 24.57
C GLY A 236 -17.87 -5.76 25.67
N THR A 237 -19.04 -5.19 25.36
CA THR A 237 -20.08 -4.94 26.36
C THR A 237 -21.10 -6.07 26.34
N PRO A 238 -21.24 -6.86 27.42
CA PRO A 238 -22.17 -7.96 27.43
C PRO A 238 -23.63 -7.49 27.48
N VAL A 239 -24.49 -8.16 26.73
CA VAL A 239 -25.94 -7.97 26.68
C VAL A 239 -26.61 -9.16 27.35
N GLN A 240 -27.43 -8.91 28.37
CA GLN A 240 -28.20 -9.94 29.04
C GLN A 240 -29.41 -10.34 28.20
N ILE A 241 -29.54 -11.63 27.91
CA ILE A 241 -30.67 -12.22 27.20
C ILE A 241 -31.45 -13.13 28.15
N PRO A 242 -32.80 -13.07 28.14
CA PRO A 242 -33.63 -13.89 29.01
C PRO A 242 -33.34 -15.40 28.90
N LYS A 243 -33.48 -16.10 30.03
CA LYS A 243 -33.41 -17.57 30.08
C LYS A 243 -34.46 -18.20 29.15
N GLY A 244 -34.10 -19.30 28.51
CA GLY A 244 -34.98 -20.07 27.61
C GLY A 244 -34.84 -19.72 26.13
N ILE A 245 -34.06 -18.70 25.76
CA ILE A 245 -33.74 -18.37 24.37
C ILE A 245 -32.47 -19.12 23.96
N THR A 246 -32.61 -20.04 22.99
CA THR A 246 -31.51 -20.89 22.52
C THR A 246 -30.91 -20.43 21.19
N ASN A 247 -31.72 -19.91 20.26
CA ASN A 247 -31.24 -19.49 18.93
C ASN A 247 -31.27 -17.98 18.79
N ILE A 248 -30.09 -17.40 18.58
CA ILE A 248 -29.91 -15.95 18.55
C ILE A 248 -29.24 -15.57 17.22
N VAL A 249 -29.76 -14.53 16.59
CA VAL A 249 -29.18 -13.87 15.43
C VAL A 249 -28.45 -12.62 15.94
N ALA A 250 -27.14 -12.57 15.74
CA ALA A 250 -26.33 -11.39 15.99
C ALA A 250 -26.12 -10.65 14.67
N THR A 251 -26.55 -9.40 14.59
CA THR A 251 -26.25 -8.49 13.48
C THR A 251 -25.18 -7.52 13.94
N VAL A 252 -23.99 -7.65 13.41
CA VAL A 252 -22.85 -6.79 13.72
C VAL A 252 -22.78 -5.70 12.67
N THR A 253 -22.62 -4.46 13.11
CA THR A 253 -22.45 -3.29 12.26
C THR A 253 -21.09 -2.67 12.56
N ASP A 254 -20.32 -2.38 11.52
CA ASP A 254 -19.06 -1.65 11.68
C ASP A 254 -19.23 -0.13 11.59
N ALA A 255 -18.16 0.62 11.89
CA ALA A 255 -18.15 2.07 11.87
C ALA A 255 -18.45 2.69 10.48
N ALA A 256 -18.36 1.92 9.41
CA ALA A 256 -18.72 2.37 8.06
C ALA A 256 -20.17 2.02 7.68
N GLY A 257 -20.92 1.37 8.57
CA GLY A 257 -22.31 0.95 8.36
C GLY A 257 -22.47 -0.35 7.59
N VAL A 258 -21.39 -1.13 7.38
CA VAL A 258 -21.51 -2.48 6.80
C VAL A 258 -22.03 -3.42 7.87
N THR A 259 -23.03 -4.23 7.53
CA THR A 259 -23.66 -5.20 8.44
C THR A 259 -23.31 -6.62 8.06
N SER A 260 -23.19 -7.49 9.06
CA SER A 260 -22.99 -8.92 8.91
C SER A 260 -23.81 -9.66 9.95
N THR A 261 -24.42 -10.78 9.57
CA THR A 261 -25.30 -11.55 10.45
C THR A 261 -24.73 -12.94 10.69
N THR A 262 -24.79 -13.38 11.94
CA THR A 262 -24.40 -14.73 12.33
C THR A 262 -25.41 -15.32 13.30
N GLN A 263 -25.54 -16.64 13.32
CA GLN A 263 -26.43 -17.35 14.25
C GLN A 263 -25.60 -18.02 15.33
N LYS A 264 -26.01 -17.84 16.58
CA LYS A 264 -25.41 -18.46 17.76
C LYS A 264 -26.45 -19.30 18.48
N VAL A 265 -26.11 -20.55 18.71
CA VAL A 265 -26.84 -21.41 19.64
C VAL A 265 -26.26 -21.21 21.04
N VAL A 266 -27.14 -20.98 22.01
CA VAL A 266 -26.80 -20.77 23.42
C VAL A 266 -27.55 -21.78 24.26
N GLU A 267 -26.80 -22.50 25.09
CA GLU A 267 -27.34 -23.51 25.98
C GLU A 267 -27.10 -23.07 27.44
N CYS A 268 -28.03 -22.29 27.98
CA CYS A 268 -28.05 -21.93 29.40
C CYS A 268 -29.14 -22.75 30.10
N SER A 269 -28.69 -23.70 30.94
CA SER A 269 -29.56 -24.57 31.74
C SER A 269 -30.14 -23.89 32.98
#